data_AF-A0AA41Q717-F1
#
_entry.id   AF-A0AA41Q717-F1
#
_cell.length_a   1.000
_cell.length_b   1.000
_cell.length_c   1.000
_cell.angle_alpha   90.00
_cell.angle_beta   90.00
_cell.angle_gamma   90.00
#
_symmetry.space_group_name_H-M   'P 1'
#
loop_
_entity.id
_entity.type
_entity.pdbx_description
1 polymer ?
#
loop_
_entity_poly.entity_id
_entity_poly.type
_entity_poly.pdbx_seq_one_letter_code
_entity_poly.pdbx_strand_id
1 'polypeptide(L)'
;MSEDTSAETVRVAAVQFAVGTDRAANLATCLRMIDEAAATGAKIIVLPEFCNHLSWYTDRAAAHFAACREGDEFLTALGERAARHRVYLKTGVTWAHPDRRTTGTGVLHGPDGSLLARADKQVLMGAERDALDPADELGPVLDTPYGRVGMYACLEGVYNETARGLAVRGAQILLNSLNSFAVDEASLHVPVRAAENRVWVVAANKVGPLVPDEVAETVAAGLGIPVAWLHGAGESRIVAPDGTVVATAPRTGEAVVVADIDVGTATDKKRPDGTDVLAARRPELYGPIAAPSAPTGDAPGSDRALARVLCPNGSGHEALDDAARLLRDAVRDAVDLAVLPELFTREHGRADREPGGPEAAFVLKTLGAALHGGTTYAVCSLPSADGRAHVGYLLGPRGIVHRQEQLHTCARHAAWADRYADAVTVAQLPFGRVAIVVGDDTIYPEAFRLAVLAGAEIVAVPFTPCEEWELSLGLPERAAENRLNVVAAGRPAHPGGPAGAVLSLPADFTLWTPWDGPFTGRISHPDITVATGPATTAEIRPALAANRQVSRGTDLVDGRPWQLAGVLSAATPPLHRT
;
A
#
# COMPACT_ATOMS: atom_id res chain seq x y z
N MET A 1 4.82 -43.94 -10.65
CA MET A 1 3.83 -43.04 -11.26
C MET A 1 4.01 -41.71 -10.57
N SER A 2 4.54 -40.74 -11.29
CA SER A 2 4.63 -39.36 -10.82
C SER A 2 3.22 -38.86 -10.58
N GLU A 3 2.89 -38.53 -9.34
CA GLU A 3 1.73 -37.69 -9.06
C GLU A 3 2.00 -36.35 -9.73
N ASP A 4 1.25 -36.12 -10.80
CA ASP A 4 1.12 -34.82 -11.44
C ASP A 4 0.49 -33.89 -10.39
N THR A 5 1.32 -33.10 -9.72
CA THR A 5 0.87 -31.97 -8.90
C THR A 5 0.29 -30.93 -9.85
N SER A 6 -0.93 -31.19 -10.34
CA SER A 6 -1.67 -30.22 -11.14
C SER A 6 -1.81 -28.97 -10.29
N ALA A 7 -1.22 -27.86 -10.74
CA ALA A 7 -1.37 -26.55 -10.14
C ALA A 7 -2.87 -26.30 -9.83
N GLU A 8 -3.19 -25.91 -8.59
CA GLU A 8 -4.56 -25.60 -8.15
C GLU A 8 -5.05 -24.34 -8.87
N THR A 9 -5.44 -24.51 -10.14
CA THR A 9 -6.01 -23.46 -10.96
C THR A 9 -7.49 -23.33 -10.60
N VAL A 10 -7.91 -22.14 -10.22
CA VAL A 10 -9.30 -21.84 -9.87
C VAL A 10 -9.79 -20.63 -10.66
N ARG A 11 -11.02 -20.70 -11.18
CA ARG A 11 -11.68 -19.53 -11.76
C ARG A 11 -12.29 -18.67 -10.66
N VAL A 12 -11.93 -17.39 -10.62
CA VAL A 12 -12.49 -16.41 -9.68
C VAL A 12 -13.23 -15.30 -10.42
N ALA A 13 -14.20 -14.68 -9.76
CA ALA A 13 -14.98 -13.58 -10.31
C ALA A 13 -15.03 -12.37 -9.37
N ALA A 14 -14.76 -11.18 -9.92
CA ALA A 14 -15.09 -9.91 -9.30
C ALA A 14 -16.34 -9.33 -9.99
N VAL A 15 -17.35 -9.00 -9.20
CA VAL A 15 -18.67 -8.61 -9.68
C VAL A 15 -18.91 -7.12 -9.42
N GLN A 16 -19.41 -6.42 -10.42
CA GLN A 16 -19.60 -4.97 -10.41
C GLN A 16 -21.05 -4.61 -10.72
N PHE A 17 -21.70 -3.85 -9.84
CA PHE A 17 -23.05 -3.33 -10.07
C PHE A 17 -23.34 -2.13 -9.17
N ALA A 18 -24.46 -1.44 -9.45
CA ALA A 18 -24.96 -0.35 -8.63
C ALA A 18 -25.86 -0.86 -7.52
N VAL A 19 -25.79 -0.22 -6.35
CA VAL A 19 -26.63 -0.52 -5.19
C VAL A 19 -27.50 0.70 -4.91
N GLY A 20 -28.81 0.51 -4.82
CA GLY A 20 -29.78 1.57 -4.54
C GLY A 20 -30.31 1.55 -3.11
N THR A 21 -31.38 2.29 -2.89
CA THR A 21 -32.06 2.40 -1.58
C THR A 21 -33.08 1.29 -1.33
N ASP A 22 -33.54 0.59 -2.37
CA ASP A 22 -34.47 -0.54 -2.25
C ASP A 22 -33.72 -1.86 -2.02
N ARG A 23 -33.83 -2.39 -0.80
CA ARG A 23 -33.18 -3.64 -0.37
C ARG A 23 -33.64 -4.86 -1.18
N ALA A 24 -34.90 -4.93 -1.60
CA ALA A 24 -35.40 -6.06 -2.39
C ALA A 24 -34.87 -6.02 -3.82
N ALA A 25 -34.80 -4.83 -4.42
CA ALA A 25 -34.17 -4.64 -5.73
C ALA A 25 -32.67 -4.97 -5.68
N ASN A 26 -31.98 -4.54 -4.61
CA ASN A 26 -30.56 -4.87 -4.39
C ASN A 26 -30.35 -6.39 -4.28
N LEU A 27 -31.22 -7.09 -3.54
CA LEU A 27 -31.15 -8.55 -3.44
C LEU A 27 -31.35 -9.21 -4.81
N ALA A 28 -32.36 -8.79 -5.57
CA ALA A 28 -32.61 -9.31 -6.91
C ALA A 28 -31.40 -9.12 -7.84
N THR A 29 -30.76 -7.94 -7.80
CA THR A 29 -29.51 -7.68 -8.53
C THR A 29 -28.38 -8.58 -8.06
N CYS A 30 -28.15 -8.72 -6.74
CA CYS A 30 -27.13 -9.64 -6.22
C CYS A 30 -27.33 -11.06 -6.74
N LEU A 31 -28.54 -11.60 -6.64
CA LEU A 31 -28.85 -12.96 -7.06
C LEU A 31 -28.64 -13.17 -8.57
N ARG A 32 -29.06 -12.21 -9.40
CA ARG A 32 -28.83 -12.25 -10.85
C ARG A 32 -27.34 -12.19 -11.18
N MET A 33 -26.60 -11.26 -10.57
CA MET A 33 -25.17 -11.12 -10.83
C MET A 33 -24.36 -12.33 -10.34
N ILE A 34 -24.80 -12.99 -9.27
CA ILE A 34 -24.23 -14.28 -8.83
C ILE A 34 -24.52 -15.38 -9.86
N ASP A 35 -25.73 -15.44 -10.43
CA ASP A 35 -26.04 -16.39 -11.51
C ASP A 35 -25.13 -16.18 -12.72
N GLU A 36 -24.95 -14.93 -13.14
CA GLU A 36 -24.07 -14.56 -14.26
C GLU A 36 -22.62 -14.93 -13.97
N ALA A 37 -22.12 -14.64 -12.77
CA ALA A 37 -20.77 -15.00 -12.35
C ALA A 37 -20.57 -16.52 -12.26
N ALA A 38 -21.53 -17.25 -11.70
CA ALA A 38 -21.47 -18.71 -11.63
C ALA A 38 -21.51 -19.36 -13.02
N ALA A 39 -22.26 -18.79 -13.98
CA ALA A 39 -22.32 -19.28 -15.36
C ALA A 39 -20.96 -19.23 -16.09
N THR A 40 -20.02 -18.40 -15.63
CA THR A 40 -18.63 -18.37 -16.15
C THR A 40 -17.79 -19.56 -15.68
N GLY A 41 -18.28 -20.34 -14.71
CA GLY A 41 -17.54 -21.42 -14.06
C GLY A 41 -16.73 -20.99 -12.82
N ALA A 42 -16.86 -19.73 -12.38
CA ALA A 42 -16.19 -19.23 -11.18
C ALA A 42 -16.55 -20.04 -9.93
N LYS A 43 -15.55 -20.24 -9.07
CA LYS A 43 -15.66 -20.96 -7.80
C LYS A 43 -15.56 -20.07 -6.58
N ILE A 44 -14.94 -18.89 -6.73
CA ILE A 44 -14.93 -17.82 -5.74
C ILE A 44 -15.51 -16.58 -6.40
N ILE A 45 -16.56 -16.01 -5.81
CA ILE A 45 -17.27 -14.84 -6.33
C ILE A 45 -17.24 -13.75 -5.26
N VAL A 46 -16.82 -12.54 -5.65
CA VAL A 46 -16.72 -11.37 -4.77
C VAL A 46 -17.70 -10.29 -5.23
N LEU A 47 -18.58 -9.85 -4.33
CA LEU A 47 -19.52 -8.75 -4.57
C LEU A 47 -19.01 -7.44 -3.95
N PRO A 48 -19.51 -6.28 -4.41
CA PRO A 48 -19.18 -4.98 -3.83
C PRO A 48 -19.61 -4.84 -2.36
N GLU A 49 -19.04 -3.85 -1.68
CA GLU A 49 -19.31 -3.59 -0.25
C GLU A 49 -20.72 -3.03 -0.06
N PHE A 50 -21.35 -3.22 1.10
CA PHE A 50 -22.72 -2.76 1.38
C PHE A 50 -23.70 -3.09 0.24
N CYS A 51 -23.77 -4.35 -0.18
CA CYS A 51 -24.63 -4.78 -1.29
C CYS A 51 -26.11 -4.84 -0.91
N ASN A 52 -26.45 -4.70 0.38
CA ASN A 52 -27.82 -4.69 0.89
C ASN A 52 -28.49 -3.30 0.81
N HIS A 53 -27.72 -2.21 0.84
CA HIS A 53 -28.25 -0.85 0.74
C HIS A 53 -27.17 0.15 0.32
N LEU A 54 -27.60 1.34 -0.10
CA LEU A 54 -26.71 2.48 -0.30
C LEU A 54 -26.12 2.94 1.04
N SER A 55 -24.80 2.94 1.19
CA SER A 55 -24.10 3.21 2.47
C SER A 55 -24.14 4.69 2.87
N TRP A 56 -25.34 5.17 3.21
CA TRP A 56 -25.63 6.52 3.64
C TRP A 56 -26.53 6.47 4.88
N TYR A 57 -26.06 7.02 5.99
CA TYR A 57 -26.71 6.93 7.30
C TYR A 57 -27.03 8.33 7.82
N THR A 58 -28.26 8.54 8.30
CA THR A 58 -28.61 9.76 9.03
C THR A 58 -28.09 9.72 10.47
N ASP A 59 -28.08 8.53 11.08
CA ASP A 59 -27.58 8.25 12.42
C ASP A 59 -27.33 6.74 12.60
N ARG A 60 -26.87 6.36 13.79
CA ARG A 60 -26.64 4.96 14.18
C ARG A 60 -27.91 4.10 14.15
N ALA A 61 -29.08 4.67 14.43
CA ALA A 61 -30.34 3.93 14.43
C ALA A 61 -30.77 3.56 13.00
N ALA A 62 -30.58 4.48 12.05
CA ALA A 62 -30.79 4.23 10.63
C ALA A 62 -29.84 3.15 10.09
N ALA A 63 -28.57 3.18 10.49
CA ALA A 63 -27.62 2.11 10.16
C ALA A 63 -28.07 0.75 10.71
N HIS A 64 -28.47 0.70 11.98
CA HIS A 64 -28.95 -0.53 12.62
C HIS A 64 -30.26 -1.07 12.01
N PHE A 65 -31.12 -0.18 11.49
CA PHE A 65 -32.33 -0.55 10.78
C PHE A 65 -32.02 -1.16 9.40
N ALA A 66 -31.10 -0.56 8.65
CA ALA A 66 -30.67 -1.06 7.33
C ALA A 66 -29.86 -2.38 7.42
N ALA A 67 -29.27 -2.65 8.58
CA ALA A 67 -28.40 -3.80 8.81
C ALA A 67 -29.08 -5.15 8.60
N CYS A 68 -28.32 -6.10 8.07
CA CYS A 68 -28.67 -7.50 8.05
C CYS A 68 -28.50 -8.13 9.44
N ARG A 69 -29.25 -9.21 9.68
CA ARG A 69 -29.14 -10.05 10.88
C ARG A 69 -28.96 -11.50 10.43
N GLU A 70 -28.25 -12.28 11.24
CA GLU A 70 -28.08 -13.70 10.97
C GLU A 70 -29.43 -14.40 10.76
N GLY A 71 -29.53 -15.18 9.69
CA GLY A 71 -30.75 -15.87 9.30
C GLY A 71 -31.84 -14.99 8.68
N ASP A 72 -31.58 -13.70 8.40
CA ASP A 72 -32.53 -12.87 7.67
C ASP A 72 -32.67 -13.31 6.20
N GLU A 73 -33.74 -12.84 5.55
CA GLU A 73 -34.08 -13.22 4.18
C GLU A 73 -32.96 -12.88 3.18
N PHE A 74 -32.29 -11.74 3.37
CA PHE A 74 -31.25 -11.28 2.46
C PHE A 74 -30.05 -12.22 2.48
N LEU A 75 -29.53 -12.53 3.68
CA LEU A 75 -28.39 -13.44 3.82
C LEU A 75 -28.76 -14.88 3.47
N THR A 76 -29.96 -15.33 3.86
CA THR A 76 -30.45 -16.68 3.53
C THR A 76 -30.50 -16.88 2.02
N ALA A 77 -31.08 -15.93 1.27
CA ALA A 77 -31.16 -16.01 -0.18
C ALA A 77 -29.77 -16.02 -0.87
N LEU A 78 -28.79 -15.28 -0.32
CA LEU A 78 -27.41 -15.31 -0.80
C LEU A 78 -26.75 -16.68 -0.53
N GLY A 79 -26.93 -17.24 0.67
CA GLY A 79 -26.45 -18.57 1.02
C GLY A 79 -27.06 -19.66 0.14
N GLU A 80 -28.37 -19.65 -0.06
CA GLU A 80 -29.06 -20.57 -0.98
C GLU A 80 -28.53 -20.46 -2.41
N ARG A 81 -28.20 -19.24 -2.86
CA ARG A 81 -27.63 -19.01 -4.18
C ARG A 81 -26.19 -19.55 -4.28
N ALA A 82 -25.38 -19.38 -3.23
CA ALA A 82 -24.07 -19.98 -3.14
C ALA A 82 -24.14 -21.51 -3.20
N ALA A 83 -25.08 -22.12 -2.46
CA ALA A 83 -25.33 -23.57 -2.46
C ALA A 83 -25.74 -24.09 -3.84
N ARG A 84 -26.68 -23.38 -4.50
CA ARG A 84 -27.18 -23.74 -5.82
C ARG A 84 -26.05 -23.85 -6.86
N HIS A 85 -25.09 -22.93 -6.79
CA HIS A 85 -23.98 -22.87 -7.74
C HIS A 85 -22.70 -23.57 -7.26
N ARG A 86 -22.66 -24.02 -5.99
CA ARG A 86 -21.50 -24.60 -5.33
C ARG A 86 -20.27 -23.70 -5.41
N VAL A 87 -20.44 -22.46 -4.96
CA VAL A 87 -19.40 -21.42 -4.99
C VAL A 87 -19.13 -20.88 -3.59
N TYR A 88 -17.90 -20.42 -3.35
CA TYR A 88 -17.58 -19.53 -2.25
C TYR A 88 -18.03 -18.12 -2.63
N LEU A 89 -18.88 -17.52 -1.80
CA LEU A 89 -19.49 -16.23 -2.08
C LEU A 89 -19.12 -15.22 -1.00
N LYS A 90 -18.32 -14.22 -1.37
CA LYS A 90 -17.96 -13.10 -0.50
C LYS A 90 -18.86 -11.90 -0.79
N THR A 91 -19.55 -11.40 0.23
CA THR A 91 -20.36 -10.18 0.17
C THR A 91 -19.93 -9.19 1.25
N GLY A 92 -20.29 -7.91 1.08
CA GLY A 92 -20.17 -6.90 2.14
C GLY A 92 -21.54 -6.36 2.49
N VAL A 93 -21.90 -6.31 3.78
CA VAL A 93 -23.18 -5.80 4.27
C VAL A 93 -22.98 -4.97 5.52
N THR A 94 -23.94 -4.10 5.84
CA THR A 94 -24.08 -3.60 7.21
C THR A 94 -24.68 -4.70 8.07
N TRP A 95 -24.09 -5.00 9.23
CA TRP A 95 -24.46 -6.11 10.10
C TRP A 95 -24.86 -5.62 11.50
N ALA A 96 -25.96 -6.15 12.02
CA ALA A 96 -26.40 -5.91 13.39
C ALA A 96 -26.02 -7.10 14.26
N HIS A 97 -25.13 -6.86 15.23
CA HIS A 97 -24.67 -7.87 16.17
C HIS A 97 -25.62 -8.04 17.36
N PRO A 98 -25.67 -9.23 17.99
CA PRO A 98 -26.48 -9.46 19.18
C PRO A 98 -26.13 -8.56 20.38
N ASP A 99 -24.88 -8.09 20.44
CA ASP A 99 -24.37 -7.17 21.47
C ASP A 99 -24.74 -5.69 21.21
N ARG A 100 -25.59 -5.43 20.21
CA ARG A 100 -26.06 -4.13 19.73
C ARG A 100 -25.04 -3.32 18.91
N ARG A 101 -23.84 -3.86 18.64
CA ARG A 101 -22.95 -3.23 17.67
C ARG A 101 -23.54 -3.28 16.28
N THR A 102 -23.20 -2.30 15.47
CA THR A 102 -23.55 -2.26 14.04
C THR A 102 -22.29 -2.02 13.25
N THR A 103 -21.88 -2.96 12.42
CA THR A 103 -20.58 -2.94 11.73
C THR A 103 -20.77 -2.97 10.23
N GLY A 104 -19.77 -2.53 9.47
CA GLY A 104 -19.61 -2.99 8.09
C GLY A 104 -18.93 -4.35 8.13
N THR A 105 -19.51 -5.37 7.49
CA THR A 105 -19.05 -6.76 7.64
C THR A 105 -18.91 -7.44 6.30
N GLY A 106 -17.72 -7.99 6.05
CA GLY A 106 -17.48 -9.00 5.02
C GLY A 106 -18.03 -10.35 5.46
N VAL A 107 -18.82 -10.99 4.61
CA VAL A 107 -19.48 -12.27 4.86
C VAL A 107 -19.03 -13.28 3.81
N LEU A 108 -18.64 -14.48 4.24
CA LEU A 108 -18.31 -15.59 3.34
C LEU A 108 -19.31 -16.73 3.50
N HIS A 109 -20.07 -17.01 2.45
CA HIS A 109 -20.86 -18.24 2.35
C HIS A 109 -20.09 -19.33 1.61
N GLY A 110 -20.25 -20.56 2.08
CA GLY A 110 -19.67 -21.76 1.48
C GLY A 110 -20.49 -22.33 0.33
N PRO A 111 -19.94 -23.33 -0.39
CA PRO A 111 -20.61 -23.97 -1.52
C PRO A 111 -21.82 -24.85 -1.13
N ASP A 112 -22.09 -25.03 0.16
CA ASP A 112 -23.30 -25.65 0.71
C ASP A 112 -24.32 -24.61 1.20
N GLY A 113 -23.99 -23.32 1.09
CA GLY A 113 -24.78 -22.18 1.54
C GLY A 113 -24.60 -21.80 3.01
N SER A 114 -23.76 -22.52 3.76
CA SER A 114 -23.48 -22.19 5.15
C SER A 114 -22.68 -20.88 5.26
N LEU A 115 -22.92 -20.12 6.34
CA LEU A 115 -22.11 -18.96 6.70
C LEU A 115 -20.79 -19.46 7.31
N LEU A 116 -19.69 -19.36 6.55
CA LEU A 116 -18.37 -19.86 6.97
C LEU A 116 -17.61 -18.85 7.83
N ALA A 117 -17.73 -17.56 7.52
CA ALA A 117 -16.98 -16.51 8.19
C ALA A 117 -17.63 -15.14 8.09
N ARG A 118 -17.27 -14.30 9.06
CA ARG A 118 -17.50 -12.86 9.08
C ARG A 118 -16.17 -12.15 9.37
N ALA A 119 -15.99 -10.98 8.80
CA ALA A 119 -14.90 -10.06 9.12
C ALA A 119 -15.46 -8.65 9.19
N ASP A 120 -15.52 -8.09 10.40
CA ASP A 120 -15.92 -6.69 10.59
C ASP A 120 -14.80 -5.77 10.07
N LYS A 121 -15.20 -4.64 9.49
CA LYS A 121 -14.31 -3.63 8.92
C LYS A 121 -13.53 -2.94 10.06
N GLN A 122 -12.21 -2.98 9.98
CA GLN A 122 -11.31 -2.46 11.00
C GLN A 122 -11.10 -0.94 10.85
N VAL A 123 -11.12 -0.45 9.60
CA VAL A 123 -10.90 0.96 9.29
C VAL A 123 -12.18 1.57 8.71
N LEU A 124 -12.80 2.49 9.46
CA LEU A 124 -14.01 3.20 9.06
C LEU A 124 -13.69 4.54 8.40
N MET A 125 -14.57 5.01 7.51
CA MET A 125 -14.41 6.29 6.82
C MET A 125 -15.65 7.19 6.82
N GLY A 126 -15.44 8.50 6.93
CA GLY A 126 -16.49 9.51 6.82
C GLY A 126 -17.69 9.19 7.72
N ALA A 127 -18.88 9.08 7.11
CA ALA A 127 -20.13 8.78 7.78
C ALA A 127 -20.17 7.39 8.45
N GLU A 128 -19.32 6.44 8.04
CA GLU A 128 -19.22 5.13 8.70
C GLU A 128 -18.80 5.29 10.16
N ARG A 129 -17.89 6.20 10.51
CA ARG A 129 -17.50 6.43 11.91
C ARG A 129 -18.62 6.96 12.78
N ASP A 130 -19.52 7.73 12.19
CA ASP A 130 -20.64 8.33 12.92
C ASP A 130 -21.73 7.28 13.20
N ALA A 131 -21.80 6.24 12.35
CA ALA A 131 -22.93 5.32 12.29
C ALA A 131 -22.60 3.86 12.67
N LEU A 132 -21.35 3.43 12.50
CA LEU A 132 -20.88 2.06 12.63
C LEU A 132 -19.81 1.92 13.73
N ASP A 133 -19.67 0.72 14.25
CA ASP A 133 -18.62 0.30 15.15
C ASP A 133 -17.47 -0.33 14.36
N PRO A 134 -16.20 -0.06 14.71
CA PRO A 134 -15.07 -0.74 14.12
C PRO A 134 -14.99 -2.18 14.63
N ALA A 135 -14.24 -3.01 13.91
CA ALA A 135 -13.88 -4.34 14.38
C ALA A 135 -13.10 -4.30 15.70
N ASP A 136 -13.38 -5.28 16.57
CA ASP A 136 -12.66 -5.57 17.81
C ASP A 136 -11.81 -6.85 17.71
N GLU A 137 -11.96 -7.60 16.61
CA GLU A 137 -11.25 -8.85 16.34
C GLU A 137 -10.68 -8.87 14.92
N LEU A 138 -9.63 -9.67 14.74
CA LEU A 138 -9.03 -9.88 13.42
C LEU A 138 -9.94 -10.75 12.55
N GLY A 139 -10.12 -10.35 11.29
CA GLY A 139 -10.80 -11.18 10.29
C GLY A 139 -10.13 -12.56 10.11
N PRO A 140 -10.90 -13.64 9.95
CA PRO A 140 -10.33 -14.98 9.79
C PRO A 140 -9.60 -15.16 8.44
N VAL A 141 -8.64 -16.09 8.43
CA VAL A 141 -8.09 -16.70 7.21
C VAL A 141 -8.62 -18.13 7.16
N LEU A 142 -9.26 -18.49 6.05
CA LEU A 142 -9.96 -19.78 5.92
C LEU A 142 -9.30 -20.66 4.87
N ASP A 143 -9.16 -21.95 5.19
CA ASP A 143 -8.82 -22.96 4.20
C ASP A 143 -10.02 -23.24 3.27
N THR A 144 -9.73 -23.32 1.98
CA THR A 144 -10.67 -23.79 0.96
C THR A 144 -9.95 -24.80 0.07
N PRO A 145 -10.68 -25.61 -0.74
CA PRO A 145 -10.06 -26.45 -1.77
C PRO A 145 -9.32 -25.68 -2.87
N TYR A 146 -9.33 -24.34 -2.81
CA TYR A 146 -8.70 -23.43 -3.76
C TYR A 146 -7.66 -22.53 -3.06
N GLY A 147 -7.08 -23.00 -1.95
CA GLY A 147 -6.14 -22.27 -1.11
C GLY A 147 -6.77 -21.40 -0.02
N ARG A 148 -5.91 -20.68 0.70
CA ARG A 148 -6.32 -19.91 1.89
C ARG A 148 -6.81 -18.51 1.54
N VAL A 149 -8.03 -18.18 1.97
CA VAL A 149 -8.68 -16.90 1.66
C VAL A 149 -8.71 -15.97 2.88
N GLY A 150 -8.44 -14.69 2.65
CA GLY A 150 -8.63 -13.61 3.62
C GLY A 150 -9.58 -12.55 3.08
N MET A 151 -10.32 -11.85 3.95
CA MET A 151 -11.28 -10.82 3.55
C MET A 151 -10.89 -9.46 4.12
N TYR A 152 -11.02 -8.42 3.29
CA TYR A 152 -10.98 -7.02 3.72
C TYR A 152 -11.95 -6.19 2.88
N ALA A 153 -12.14 -4.92 3.24
CA ALA A 153 -13.09 -4.04 2.58
C ALA A 153 -12.59 -2.59 2.43
N CYS A 154 -12.70 -2.08 1.20
CA CYS A 154 -12.59 -0.67 0.84
C CYS A 154 -11.36 0.00 1.44
N LEU A 155 -11.57 1.00 2.30
CA LEU A 155 -10.51 1.81 2.87
C LEU A 155 -9.43 0.97 3.58
N GLU A 156 -9.73 -0.22 4.09
CA GLU A 156 -8.71 -1.12 4.64
C GLU A 156 -7.59 -1.48 3.65
N GLY A 157 -7.85 -1.40 2.34
CA GLY A 157 -6.86 -1.59 1.28
C GLY A 157 -5.92 -0.40 1.07
N VAL A 158 -6.24 0.78 1.62
CA VAL A 158 -5.36 1.96 1.62
C VAL A 158 -4.34 1.88 2.77
N TYR A 159 -4.58 1.01 3.75
CA TYR A 159 -3.69 0.75 4.87
C TYR A 159 -2.99 -0.60 4.65
N ASN A 160 -1.68 -0.65 4.85
CA ASN A 160 -0.95 -1.91 4.66
C ASN A 160 -1.28 -2.95 5.73
N GLU A 161 -1.67 -2.52 6.92
CA GLU A 161 -1.75 -3.37 8.10
C GLU A 161 -2.76 -4.50 7.95
N THR A 162 -3.94 -4.24 7.37
CA THR A 162 -4.99 -5.26 7.20
C THR A 162 -4.57 -6.33 6.20
N ALA A 163 -4.15 -5.93 4.99
CA ALA A 163 -3.72 -6.88 3.95
C ALA A 163 -2.47 -7.65 4.38
N ARG A 164 -1.49 -6.96 4.97
CA ARG A 164 -0.28 -7.60 5.51
C ARG A 164 -0.60 -8.59 6.63
N GLY A 165 -1.49 -8.23 7.55
CA GLY A 165 -1.91 -9.11 8.63
C GLY A 165 -2.57 -10.41 8.14
N LEU A 166 -3.38 -10.33 7.07
CA LEU A 166 -3.96 -11.51 6.43
C LEU A 166 -2.88 -12.38 5.75
N ALA A 167 -1.94 -11.76 5.02
CA ALA A 167 -0.87 -12.47 4.32
C ALA A 167 0.11 -13.16 5.29
N VAL A 168 0.49 -12.51 6.38
CA VAL A 168 1.36 -13.08 7.43
C VAL A 168 0.69 -14.28 8.11
N ARG A 169 -0.65 -14.28 8.24
CA ARG A 169 -1.42 -15.44 8.69
C ARG A 169 -1.64 -16.51 7.62
N GLY A 170 -1.04 -16.34 6.44
CA GLY A 170 -0.97 -17.36 5.40
C GLY A 170 -1.99 -17.23 4.27
N ALA A 171 -2.77 -16.14 4.21
CA ALA A 171 -3.68 -15.93 3.09
C ALA A 171 -2.92 -15.96 1.74
N GLN A 172 -3.49 -16.67 0.76
CA GLN A 172 -2.99 -16.78 -0.62
C GLN A 172 -3.86 -15.97 -1.59
N ILE A 173 -5.14 -15.77 -1.23
CA ILE A 173 -6.11 -14.97 -1.99
C ILE A 173 -6.77 -13.99 -1.03
N LEU A 174 -6.77 -12.70 -1.37
CA LEU A 174 -7.50 -11.66 -0.63
C LEU A 174 -8.76 -11.24 -1.40
N LEU A 175 -9.88 -11.19 -0.69
CA LEU A 175 -11.20 -10.87 -1.24
C LEU A 175 -11.62 -9.48 -0.79
N ASN A 176 -11.51 -8.49 -1.68
CA ASN A 176 -11.77 -7.09 -1.39
C ASN A 176 -13.15 -6.66 -1.92
N SER A 177 -14.00 -6.14 -1.03
CA SER A 177 -15.26 -5.49 -1.43
C SER A 177 -15.09 -3.99 -1.28
N LEU A 178 -15.38 -3.24 -2.33
CA LEU A 178 -15.17 -1.81 -2.41
C LEU A 178 -16.52 -1.08 -2.55
N ASN A 179 -16.62 0.09 -1.89
CA ASN A 179 -17.64 1.12 -2.08
C ASN A 179 -16.91 2.45 -2.28
N SER A 180 -16.20 2.59 -3.40
CA SER A 180 -15.31 3.73 -3.62
C SER A 180 -15.50 4.36 -5.00
N PHE A 181 -15.52 5.68 -5.05
CA PHE A 181 -15.44 6.48 -6.27
C PHE A 181 -14.00 6.80 -6.68
N ALA A 182 -13.04 6.52 -5.80
CA ALA A 182 -11.65 6.88 -5.98
C ALA A 182 -11.00 5.99 -7.05
N VAL A 183 -10.31 6.60 -8.01
CA VAL A 183 -9.72 5.86 -9.15
C VAL A 183 -8.37 5.22 -8.79
N ASP A 184 -7.73 5.73 -7.74
CA ASP A 184 -6.46 5.22 -7.19
C ASP A 184 -6.60 3.89 -6.44
N GLU A 185 -7.83 3.47 -6.08
CA GLU A 185 -8.10 2.10 -5.63
C GLU A 185 -7.63 1.07 -6.66
N ALA A 186 -8.10 1.25 -7.90
CA ALA A 186 -7.85 0.32 -9.00
C ALA A 186 -6.44 0.49 -9.58
N SER A 187 -5.91 1.71 -9.61
CA SER A 187 -4.61 2.00 -10.22
C SER A 187 -3.41 1.86 -9.29
N LEU A 188 -3.61 1.86 -7.97
CA LEU A 188 -2.52 1.87 -6.99
C LEU A 188 -2.76 0.89 -5.83
N HIS A 189 -3.79 1.12 -5.01
CA HIS A 189 -3.97 0.40 -3.73
C HIS A 189 -4.21 -1.10 -3.92
N VAL A 190 -5.10 -1.51 -4.83
CA VAL A 190 -5.38 -2.93 -5.05
C VAL A 190 -4.16 -3.67 -5.63
N PRO A 191 -3.48 -3.16 -6.69
CA PRO A 191 -2.30 -3.83 -7.22
C PRO A 191 -1.13 -3.97 -6.25
N VAL A 192 -0.82 -2.93 -5.47
CA VAL A 192 0.32 -2.97 -4.54
C VAL A 192 0.07 -3.95 -3.39
N ARG A 193 -1.17 -4.11 -2.90
CA ARG A 193 -1.48 -5.13 -1.87
C ARG A 193 -1.23 -6.55 -2.37
N ALA A 194 -1.45 -6.81 -3.66
CA ALA A 194 -1.12 -8.10 -4.27
C ALA A 194 0.41 -8.30 -4.30
N ALA A 195 1.13 -7.35 -4.88
CA ALA A 195 2.58 -7.41 -5.09
C ALA A 195 3.39 -7.51 -3.78
N GLU A 196 3.13 -6.60 -2.83
CA GLU A 196 3.92 -6.50 -1.59
C GLU A 196 3.75 -7.71 -0.66
N ASN A 197 2.63 -8.44 -0.81
CA ASN A 197 2.29 -9.63 -0.03
C ASN A 197 2.47 -10.94 -0.81
N ARG A 198 2.70 -10.85 -2.13
CA ARG A 198 2.76 -11.97 -3.08
C ARG A 198 1.54 -12.87 -2.98
N VAL A 199 0.36 -12.27 -3.09
CA VAL A 199 -0.94 -12.93 -3.01
C VAL A 199 -1.83 -12.51 -4.16
N TRP A 200 -2.81 -13.33 -4.50
CA TRP A 200 -3.87 -12.92 -5.41
C TRP A 200 -4.81 -11.94 -4.71
N VAL A 201 -5.34 -10.96 -5.44
CA VAL A 201 -6.41 -10.07 -4.96
C VAL A 201 -7.58 -10.11 -5.93
N VAL A 202 -8.78 -10.37 -5.42
CA VAL A 202 -10.06 -10.29 -6.16
C VAL A 202 -10.86 -9.14 -5.57
N ALA A 203 -10.95 -8.03 -6.30
CA ALA A 203 -11.53 -6.78 -5.83
C ALA A 203 -12.78 -6.40 -6.62
N ALA A 204 -13.91 -6.28 -5.92
CA ALA A 204 -15.21 -5.94 -6.50
C ALA A 204 -15.65 -4.56 -6.03
N ASN A 205 -15.85 -3.62 -6.95
CA ASN A 205 -16.27 -2.25 -6.67
C ASN A 205 -17.66 -1.94 -7.21
N LYS A 206 -18.31 -0.94 -6.62
CA LYS A 206 -19.58 -0.42 -7.13
C LYS A 206 -19.39 0.42 -8.39
N VAL A 207 -20.49 0.55 -9.12
CA VAL A 207 -20.74 1.61 -10.10
C VAL A 207 -22.03 2.35 -9.73
N GLY A 208 -22.32 3.47 -10.40
CA GLY A 208 -23.53 4.24 -10.12
C GLY A 208 -23.46 4.99 -8.78
N PRO A 209 -24.55 5.65 -8.36
CA PRO A 209 -24.54 6.55 -7.19
C PRO A 209 -24.07 5.85 -5.90
N LEU A 210 -23.25 6.55 -5.11
CA LEU A 210 -22.85 6.14 -3.75
C LEU A 210 -23.60 6.89 -2.65
N VAL A 211 -24.37 7.91 -3.01
CA VAL A 211 -25.22 8.71 -2.13
C VAL A 211 -26.62 8.85 -2.73
N PRO A 212 -27.67 9.06 -1.91
CA PRO A 212 -29.03 9.21 -2.43
C PRO A 212 -29.13 10.42 -3.37
N ASP A 213 -29.94 10.29 -4.43
CA ASP A 213 -30.13 11.34 -5.44
C ASP A 213 -30.59 12.67 -4.81
N GLU A 214 -31.41 12.59 -3.75
CA GLU A 214 -31.96 13.76 -3.05
C GLU A 214 -30.90 14.62 -2.35
N VAL A 215 -29.73 14.03 -2.02
CA VAL A 215 -28.64 14.71 -1.32
C VAL A 215 -27.39 14.88 -2.18
N ALA A 216 -27.35 14.29 -3.38
CA ALA A 216 -26.17 14.24 -4.23
C ALA A 216 -25.58 15.64 -4.52
N GLU A 217 -26.42 16.62 -4.89
CA GLU A 217 -26.01 18.01 -5.12
C GLU A 217 -25.41 18.66 -3.86
N THR A 218 -26.01 18.41 -2.69
CA THR A 218 -25.53 18.98 -1.42
C THR A 218 -24.20 18.36 -1.01
N VAL A 219 -24.04 17.05 -1.17
CA VAL A 219 -22.82 16.32 -0.86
C VAL A 219 -21.69 16.71 -1.81
N ALA A 220 -22.00 16.82 -3.11
CA ALA A 220 -21.07 17.28 -4.14
C ALA A 220 -20.55 18.69 -3.83
N ALA A 221 -21.46 19.62 -3.55
CA ALA A 221 -21.10 20.98 -3.15
C ALA A 221 -20.26 21.04 -1.87
N GLY A 222 -20.60 20.21 -0.87
CA GLY A 222 -19.83 20.13 0.37
C GLY A 222 -18.41 19.60 0.17
N LEU A 223 -18.26 18.55 -0.66
CA LEU A 223 -16.98 17.95 -0.99
C LEU A 223 -16.17 18.80 -2.00
N GLY A 224 -16.85 19.71 -2.71
CA GLY A 224 -16.31 20.52 -3.81
C GLY A 224 -16.26 19.82 -5.17
N ILE A 225 -16.72 18.55 -5.28
CA ILE A 225 -16.54 17.72 -6.48
C ILE A 225 -17.81 17.73 -7.36
N PRO A 226 -17.72 17.44 -8.67
CA PRO A 226 -18.90 17.25 -9.50
C PRO A 226 -19.73 16.03 -9.06
N VAL A 227 -21.07 16.09 -9.16
CA VAL A 227 -21.99 14.99 -8.79
C VAL A 227 -21.63 13.67 -9.47
N ALA A 228 -21.18 13.70 -10.73
CA ALA A 228 -20.76 12.50 -11.46
C ALA A 228 -19.61 11.71 -10.79
N TRP A 229 -18.84 12.36 -9.89
CA TRP A 229 -17.78 11.74 -9.11
C TRP A 229 -18.26 11.18 -7.77
N LEU A 230 -19.54 11.30 -7.44
CA LEU A 230 -20.17 10.57 -6.32
C LEU A 230 -20.65 9.18 -6.74
N HIS A 231 -20.16 8.68 -7.88
CA HIS A 231 -20.47 7.36 -8.38
C HIS A 231 -19.30 6.42 -8.13
N GLY A 232 -19.59 5.15 -7.87
CA GLY A 232 -18.60 4.11 -7.76
C GLY A 232 -17.69 4.09 -9.00
N ALA A 233 -16.39 3.96 -8.76
CA ALA A 233 -15.37 4.05 -9.80
C ALA A 233 -15.37 2.85 -10.76
N GLY A 234 -16.14 1.80 -10.48
CA GLY A 234 -16.06 0.54 -11.19
C GLY A 234 -14.64 -0.02 -11.11
N GLU A 235 -14.14 -0.52 -12.24
CA GLU A 235 -12.81 -1.13 -12.34
C GLU A 235 -12.56 -2.21 -11.30
N SER A 236 -13.56 -3.04 -11.05
CA SER A 236 -13.38 -4.31 -10.35
C SER A 236 -12.27 -5.12 -11.04
N ARG A 237 -11.36 -5.71 -10.26
CA ARG A 237 -10.09 -6.25 -10.77
C ARG A 237 -9.72 -7.59 -10.14
N ILE A 238 -8.98 -8.39 -10.89
CA ILE A 238 -8.25 -9.56 -10.39
C ILE A 238 -6.77 -9.29 -10.63
N VAL A 239 -5.96 -9.41 -9.58
CA VAL A 239 -4.53 -9.06 -9.60
C VAL A 239 -3.67 -10.22 -9.12
N ALA A 240 -2.61 -10.51 -9.86
CA ALA A 240 -1.62 -11.53 -9.59
C ALA A 240 -0.62 -11.14 -8.48
N PRO A 241 0.08 -12.13 -7.89
CA PRO A 241 1.08 -11.92 -6.83
C PRO A 241 2.24 -10.97 -7.16
N ASP A 242 2.49 -10.64 -8.42
CA ASP A 242 3.52 -9.68 -8.87
C ASP A 242 2.97 -8.26 -9.08
N GLY A 243 1.66 -8.05 -8.85
CA GLY A 243 0.96 -6.78 -9.11
C GLY A 243 0.34 -6.69 -10.51
N THR A 244 0.50 -7.70 -11.36
CA THR A 244 -0.10 -7.73 -12.70
C THR A 244 -1.62 -7.82 -12.62
N VAL A 245 -2.31 -6.85 -13.23
CA VAL A 245 -3.77 -6.87 -13.34
C VAL A 245 -4.16 -7.80 -14.48
N VAL A 246 -4.76 -8.96 -14.16
CA VAL A 246 -5.10 -10.00 -15.14
C VAL A 246 -6.53 -9.88 -15.68
N ALA A 247 -7.40 -9.14 -14.99
CA ALA A 247 -8.74 -8.81 -15.46
C ALA A 247 -9.23 -7.49 -14.85
N THR A 248 -9.94 -6.69 -15.64
CA THR A 248 -10.45 -5.36 -15.24
C THR A 248 -11.83 -5.12 -15.82
N ALA A 249 -12.78 -4.70 -14.96
CA ALA A 249 -14.11 -4.27 -15.35
C ALA A 249 -14.09 -2.82 -15.90
N PRO A 250 -15.09 -2.39 -16.69
CA PRO A 250 -15.19 -1.00 -17.12
C PRO A 250 -15.36 -0.02 -15.94
N ARG A 251 -15.12 1.27 -16.20
CA ARG A 251 -15.37 2.38 -15.27
C ARG A 251 -16.83 2.51 -14.85
N THR A 252 -17.76 2.13 -15.73
CA THR A 252 -19.20 2.28 -15.54
C THR A 252 -19.92 1.04 -16.05
N GLY A 253 -21.15 0.85 -15.59
CA GLY A 253 -21.99 -0.29 -15.98
C GLY A 253 -21.70 -1.56 -15.19
N GLU A 254 -22.68 -2.46 -15.22
CA GLU A 254 -22.55 -3.78 -14.59
C GLU A 254 -21.55 -4.65 -15.34
N ALA A 255 -20.80 -5.45 -14.60
CA ALA A 255 -19.85 -6.39 -15.18
C ALA A 255 -19.59 -7.58 -14.24
N VAL A 256 -19.26 -8.71 -14.86
CA VAL A 256 -18.60 -9.84 -14.21
C VAL A 256 -17.25 -9.98 -14.91
N VAL A 257 -16.15 -9.83 -14.17
CA VAL A 257 -14.81 -10.09 -14.69
C VAL A 257 -14.22 -11.31 -14.02
N VAL A 258 -13.60 -12.17 -14.83
CA VAL A 258 -13.13 -13.49 -14.40
C VAL A 258 -11.70 -13.73 -14.86
N ALA A 259 -10.99 -14.53 -14.08
CA ALA A 259 -9.68 -15.04 -14.44
C ALA A 259 -9.50 -16.44 -13.85
N ASP A 260 -8.76 -17.28 -14.57
CA ASP A 260 -8.20 -18.51 -14.02
C ASP A 260 -6.89 -18.15 -13.32
N ILE A 261 -6.80 -18.42 -12.02
CA ILE A 261 -5.63 -18.08 -11.21
C ILE A 261 -4.95 -19.36 -10.72
N ASP A 262 -3.62 -19.39 -10.80
CA ASP A 262 -2.80 -20.44 -10.18
C ASP A 262 -2.44 -20.01 -8.75
N VAL A 263 -3.11 -20.59 -7.77
CA VAL A 263 -2.94 -20.24 -6.35
C VAL A 263 -1.56 -20.66 -5.85
N GLY A 264 -0.91 -21.62 -6.51
CA GLY A 264 0.46 -22.05 -6.22
C GLY A 264 1.46 -20.91 -6.31
N THR A 265 1.26 -19.95 -7.21
CA THR A 265 2.12 -18.76 -7.36
C THR A 265 2.14 -17.86 -6.12
N ALA A 266 1.11 -17.90 -5.28
CA ALA A 266 1.06 -17.16 -4.02
C ALA A 266 1.80 -17.86 -2.87
N THR A 267 2.32 -19.07 -3.10
CA THR A 267 3.08 -19.84 -2.09
C THR A 267 4.53 -19.39 -2.01
N ASP A 268 5.14 -19.03 -3.16
CA ASP A 268 6.52 -18.54 -3.18
C ASP A 268 6.58 -17.04 -2.90
N LYS A 269 7.12 -16.71 -1.73
CA LYS A 269 7.27 -15.32 -1.27
C LYS A 269 8.62 -14.71 -1.64
N LYS A 270 9.45 -15.40 -2.45
CA LYS A 270 10.82 -14.97 -2.76
C LYS A 270 10.96 -14.05 -3.95
N ARG A 271 11.57 -12.88 -3.74
CA ARG A 271 12.09 -12.01 -4.79
C ARG A 271 13.11 -12.72 -5.70
N PRO A 272 13.38 -12.18 -6.90
CA PRO A 272 14.39 -12.74 -7.80
C PRO A 272 15.79 -12.87 -7.19
N ASP A 273 16.09 -12.10 -6.14
CA ASP A 273 17.35 -12.18 -5.39
C ASP A 273 17.38 -13.31 -4.35
N GLY A 274 16.25 -13.98 -4.09
CA GLY A 274 16.06 -15.02 -3.09
C GLY A 274 15.51 -14.54 -1.74
N THR A 275 15.29 -13.23 -1.55
CA THR A 275 14.71 -12.68 -0.31
C THR A 275 13.23 -13.04 -0.21
N ASP A 276 12.84 -13.79 0.82
CA ASP A 276 11.44 -14.07 1.14
C ASP A 276 10.82 -12.86 1.86
N VAL A 277 9.88 -12.18 1.20
CA VAL A 277 9.34 -10.88 1.66
C VAL A 277 8.52 -10.97 2.95
N LEU A 278 8.04 -12.15 3.34
CA LEU A 278 7.32 -12.34 4.60
C LEU A 278 8.23 -12.89 5.69
N ALA A 279 9.15 -13.78 5.35
CA ALA A 279 10.06 -14.40 6.32
C ALA A 279 11.20 -13.46 6.75
N ALA A 280 11.65 -12.56 5.87
CA ALA A 280 12.72 -11.60 6.16
C ALA A 280 12.25 -10.33 6.90
N ARG A 281 10.95 -10.25 7.23
CA ARG A 281 10.39 -9.25 8.16
C ARG A 281 11.09 -9.34 9.52
N ARG A 282 11.05 -8.24 10.28
CA ARG A 282 11.58 -8.14 11.66
C ARG A 282 10.44 -7.73 12.61
N PRO A 283 9.52 -8.65 12.98
CA PRO A 283 8.31 -8.34 13.75
C PRO A 283 8.56 -7.59 15.06
N GLU A 284 9.69 -7.85 15.71
CA GLU A 284 10.12 -7.18 16.94
C GLU A 284 10.27 -5.66 16.80
N LEU A 285 10.44 -5.14 15.56
CA LEU A 285 10.54 -3.71 15.28
C LEU A 285 9.19 -3.03 15.16
N TYR A 286 8.10 -3.78 14.96
CA TYR A 286 6.82 -3.24 14.54
C TYR A 286 5.89 -2.88 15.70
N GLY A 287 6.35 -2.99 16.95
CA GLY A 287 5.59 -2.59 18.14
C GLY A 287 4.94 -1.19 18.05
N PRO A 288 5.64 -0.15 17.53
CA PRO A 288 5.05 1.18 17.36
C PRO A 288 3.84 1.22 16.41
N ILE A 289 3.75 0.31 15.43
CA ILE A 289 2.63 0.24 14.48
C ILE A 289 1.35 -0.22 15.20
N ALA A 290 1.50 -1.13 16.16
CA ALA A 290 0.42 -1.67 16.98
C ALA A 290 0.08 -0.80 18.21
N ALA A 291 0.68 0.38 18.33
CA ALA A 291 0.42 1.34 19.40
C ALA A 291 -0.34 2.56 18.85
N PRO A 292 -1.12 3.27 19.69
CA PRO A 292 -1.64 4.59 19.33
C PRO A 292 -0.48 5.51 18.95
N SER A 293 -0.67 6.35 17.93
CA SER A 293 0.29 7.42 17.65
C SER A 293 0.28 8.45 18.77
N ALA A 294 1.44 9.08 19.00
CA ALA A 294 1.52 10.33 19.73
C ALA A 294 1.68 11.49 18.73
N PRO A 295 0.95 12.60 18.89
CA PRO A 295 1.27 13.82 18.16
C PRO A 295 2.72 14.22 18.49
N THR A 296 3.55 14.45 17.47
CA THR A 296 4.94 14.84 17.72
C THR A 296 5.05 16.28 18.25
N GLY A 297 4.03 17.12 18.02
CA GLY A 297 3.98 18.51 18.47
C GLY A 297 4.97 19.44 17.74
N ASP A 298 5.73 18.90 16.80
CA ASP A 298 6.75 19.63 16.05
C ASP A 298 6.13 20.54 15.00
N ALA A 299 6.79 21.66 14.72
CA ALA A 299 6.43 22.51 13.59
C ALA A 299 6.61 21.73 12.26
N PRO A 300 5.72 21.95 11.28
CA PRO A 300 5.90 21.38 9.95
C PRO A 300 7.20 21.88 9.31
N GLY A 301 7.73 21.09 8.38
CA GLY A 301 8.84 21.48 7.49
C GLY A 301 8.49 22.65 6.57
N SER A 302 9.33 22.91 5.56
CA SER A 302 9.08 24.01 4.62
C SER A 302 7.90 23.71 3.68
N ASP A 303 7.27 24.76 3.16
CA ASP A 303 6.22 24.62 2.14
C ASP A 303 6.77 24.00 0.85
N ARG A 304 8.03 24.31 0.52
CA ARG A 304 8.71 23.90 -0.69
C ARG A 304 10.16 23.56 -0.37
N ALA A 305 10.68 22.51 -1.01
CA ALA A 305 12.11 22.19 -1.07
C ALA A 305 12.43 21.53 -2.42
N LEU A 306 13.63 21.76 -2.95
CA LEU A 306 14.08 21.12 -4.18
C LEU A 306 14.79 19.80 -3.88
N ALA A 307 14.23 18.72 -4.41
CA ALA A 307 14.81 17.39 -4.35
C ALA A 307 15.41 17.00 -5.69
N ARG A 308 16.52 16.26 -5.67
CA ARG A 308 17.19 15.76 -6.86
C ARG A 308 17.56 14.29 -6.74
N VAL A 309 17.07 13.49 -7.66
CA VAL A 309 17.54 12.12 -7.90
C VAL A 309 18.78 12.19 -8.78
N LEU A 310 19.87 11.55 -8.35
CA LEU A 310 21.12 11.48 -9.08
C LEU A 310 21.37 10.06 -9.60
N CYS A 311 21.87 9.95 -10.82
CA CYS A 311 22.16 8.69 -11.49
C CYS A 311 23.59 8.75 -12.06
N PRO A 312 24.62 8.62 -11.21
CA PRO A 312 26.01 8.65 -11.66
C PRO A 312 26.30 7.48 -12.61
N ASN A 313 27.11 7.75 -13.64
CA ASN A 313 27.52 6.75 -14.61
C ASN A 313 28.75 5.96 -14.15
N GLY A 314 28.94 4.77 -14.71
CA GLY A 314 30.11 3.94 -14.46
C GLY A 314 30.07 3.19 -13.13
N SER A 315 31.26 2.83 -12.63
CA SER A 315 31.47 2.12 -11.36
C SER A 315 32.78 2.56 -10.70
N GLY A 316 32.99 2.17 -9.45
CA GLY A 316 34.18 2.49 -8.68
C GLY A 316 34.47 3.99 -8.63
N HIS A 317 35.69 4.37 -9.03
CA HIS A 317 36.15 5.76 -9.04
C HIS A 317 35.42 6.61 -10.09
N GLU A 318 35.05 6.05 -11.24
CA GLU A 318 34.32 6.80 -12.27
C GLU A 318 32.94 7.23 -11.76
N ALA A 319 32.22 6.32 -11.11
CA ALA A 319 30.95 6.64 -10.46
C ALA A 319 31.10 7.67 -9.33
N LEU A 320 32.19 7.60 -8.58
CA LEU A 320 32.50 8.59 -7.54
C LEU A 320 32.75 9.97 -8.10
N ASP A 321 33.56 10.08 -9.15
CA ASP A 321 33.87 11.35 -9.80
C ASP A 321 32.62 11.97 -10.44
N ASP A 322 31.80 11.15 -11.10
CA ASP A 322 30.54 11.61 -11.71
C ASP A 322 29.53 12.03 -10.63
N ALA A 323 29.39 11.26 -9.54
CA ALA A 323 28.55 11.63 -8.40
C ALA A 323 29.01 12.96 -7.76
N ALA A 324 30.31 13.14 -7.56
CA ALA A 324 30.86 14.37 -7.01
C ALA A 324 30.60 15.58 -7.94
N ARG A 325 30.69 15.38 -9.27
CA ARG A 325 30.34 16.40 -10.26
C ARG A 325 28.85 16.75 -10.18
N LEU A 326 27.97 15.76 -10.18
CA LEU A 326 26.52 15.93 -10.07
C LEU A 326 26.10 16.61 -8.76
N LEU A 327 26.79 16.34 -7.65
CA LEU A 327 26.57 17.03 -6.37
C LEU A 327 27.01 18.49 -6.43
N ARG A 328 28.15 18.81 -7.06
CA ARG A 328 28.54 20.21 -7.29
C ARG A 328 27.52 20.96 -8.15
N ASP A 329 26.93 20.27 -9.13
CA ASP A 329 25.82 20.81 -9.91
C ASP A 329 24.59 21.08 -9.03
N ALA A 330 24.22 20.15 -8.16
CA ALA A 330 23.14 20.33 -7.19
C ALA A 330 23.38 21.51 -6.23
N VAL A 331 24.61 21.68 -5.74
CA VAL A 331 25.02 22.83 -4.91
C VAL A 331 24.87 24.16 -5.66
N ARG A 332 25.37 24.22 -6.90
CA ARG A 332 25.23 25.42 -7.74
C ARG A 332 23.76 25.76 -7.99
N ASP A 333 22.94 24.75 -8.21
CA ASP A 333 21.51 24.90 -8.50
C ASP A 333 20.66 25.10 -7.22
N ALA A 334 21.29 25.20 -6.05
CA ALA A 334 20.65 25.37 -4.75
C ALA A 334 19.58 24.30 -4.44
N VAL A 335 19.87 23.05 -4.81
CA VAL A 335 19.05 21.88 -4.42
C VAL A 335 19.15 21.68 -2.90
N ASP A 336 18.04 21.39 -2.24
CA ASP A 336 18.00 21.14 -0.80
C ASP A 336 18.45 19.72 -0.46
N LEU A 337 17.92 18.71 -1.17
CA LEU A 337 18.19 17.29 -0.94
C LEU A 337 18.53 16.55 -2.24
N ALA A 338 19.73 15.98 -2.32
CA ALA A 338 20.13 15.07 -3.39
C ALA A 338 20.18 13.62 -2.90
N VAL A 339 19.73 12.64 -3.69
CA VAL A 339 19.80 11.21 -3.34
C VAL A 339 20.54 10.45 -4.42
N LEU A 340 21.52 9.65 -4.01
CA LEU A 340 22.31 8.76 -4.85
C LEU A 340 21.79 7.32 -4.77
N PRO A 341 22.02 6.49 -5.82
CA PRO A 341 21.59 5.10 -5.83
C PRO A 341 22.21 4.28 -4.70
N GLU A 342 21.59 3.15 -4.39
CA GLU A 342 22.16 2.18 -3.48
C GLU A 342 23.56 1.76 -3.94
N LEU A 343 24.51 1.79 -2.99
CA LEU A 343 25.90 1.35 -3.20
C LEU A 343 26.45 1.86 -4.54
N PHE A 344 26.24 3.14 -4.85
CA PHE A 344 26.41 3.68 -6.21
C PHE A 344 27.81 3.52 -6.81
N THR A 345 28.85 3.28 -6.01
CA THR A 345 30.20 2.97 -6.50
C THR A 345 30.37 1.49 -6.88
N ARG A 346 29.42 0.63 -6.52
CA ARG A 346 29.43 -0.80 -6.81
C ARG A 346 28.65 -1.12 -8.07
N GLU A 347 29.11 -2.12 -8.79
CA GLU A 347 28.38 -2.65 -9.94
C GLU A 347 27.03 -3.21 -9.50
N HIS A 348 25.95 -2.87 -10.23
CA HIS A 348 24.58 -3.27 -9.93
C HIS A 348 24.09 -2.99 -8.49
N GLY A 349 24.73 -2.06 -7.77
CA GLY A 349 24.40 -1.80 -6.37
C GLY A 349 24.63 -3.01 -5.46
N ARG A 350 25.57 -3.92 -5.80
CA ARG A 350 25.86 -5.14 -5.02
C ARG A 350 27.30 -5.17 -4.56
N ALA A 351 27.52 -5.58 -3.31
CA ALA A 351 28.84 -5.93 -2.81
C ALA A 351 28.89 -7.45 -2.61
N ASP A 352 29.58 -8.16 -3.49
CA ASP A 352 29.61 -9.63 -3.47
C ASP A 352 30.53 -10.22 -2.38
N ARG A 353 31.32 -9.37 -1.71
CA ARG A 353 32.27 -9.74 -0.64
C ARG A 353 32.33 -8.65 0.42
N GLU A 354 32.91 -8.99 1.58
CA GLU A 354 33.18 -8.05 2.66
C GLU A 354 33.86 -6.78 2.11
N PRO A 355 33.16 -5.64 2.13
CA PRO A 355 33.66 -4.43 1.54
C PRO A 355 34.71 -3.81 2.50
N GLY A 356 35.94 -3.67 2.03
CA GLY A 356 37.01 -3.08 2.84
C GLY A 356 36.66 -1.66 3.30
N GLY A 357 36.72 -1.41 4.62
CA GLY A 357 36.40 -0.14 5.27
C GLY A 357 37.06 1.15 4.73
N PRO A 358 38.32 1.15 4.25
CA PRO A 358 38.97 2.36 3.73
C PRO A 358 38.26 3.02 2.55
N GLU A 359 37.49 2.25 1.77
CA GLU A 359 36.81 2.77 0.58
C GLU A 359 35.61 3.66 0.93
N ALA A 360 34.79 3.26 1.91
CA ALA A 360 33.62 4.05 2.34
C ALA A 360 34.04 5.42 2.91
N ALA A 361 35.10 5.46 3.71
CA ALA A 361 35.63 6.71 4.27
C ALA A 361 36.13 7.67 3.16
N PHE A 362 36.78 7.12 2.13
CA PHE A 362 37.22 7.91 0.97
C PHE A 362 36.03 8.47 0.19
N VAL A 363 35.03 7.65 -0.11
CA VAL A 363 33.80 8.10 -0.80
C VAL A 363 33.11 9.22 -0.03
N LEU A 364 32.86 9.03 1.27
CA LEU A 364 32.18 10.04 2.11
C LEU A 364 32.96 11.36 2.17
N LYS A 365 34.30 11.29 2.22
CA LYS A 365 35.16 12.48 2.18
C LYS A 365 35.02 13.22 0.84
N THR A 366 35.03 12.50 -0.28
CA THR A 366 34.91 13.09 -1.62
C THR A 366 33.53 13.72 -1.84
N LEU A 367 32.45 13.04 -1.46
CA LEU A 367 31.10 13.60 -1.54
C LEU A 367 30.94 14.81 -0.60
N GLY A 368 31.47 14.73 0.63
CA GLY A 368 31.46 15.86 1.57
C GLY A 368 32.21 17.09 1.04
N ALA A 369 33.33 16.90 0.33
CA ALA A 369 34.05 17.99 -0.33
C ALA A 369 33.22 18.61 -1.47
N ALA A 370 32.44 17.81 -2.20
CA ALA A 370 31.55 18.30 -3.26
C ALA A 370 30.38 19.16 -2.73
N LEU A 371 29.97 18.96 -1.48
CA LEU A 371 28.93 19.73 -0.79
C LEU A 371 29.45 21.00 -0.10
N HIS A 372 30.78 21.18 -0.02
CA HIS A 372 31.37 22.28 0.73
C HIS A 372 31.01 23.65 0.14
N GLY A 373 30.71 24.62 1.01
CA GLY A 373 30.36 25.98 0.60
C GLY A 373 28.92 26.17 0.10
N GLY A 374 28.09 25.12 0.11
CA GLY A 374 26.67 25.18 -0.26
C GLY A 374 25.71 24.98 0.93
N THR A 375 24.43 24.82 0.61
CA THR A 375 23.34 24.46 1.56
C THR A 375 22.74 23.08 1.30
N THR A 376 23.17 22.40 0.24
CA THR A 376 22.66 21.09 -0.18
C THR A 376 23.03 19.99 0.80
N TYR A 377 22.08 19.10 1.05
CA TYR A 377 22.29 17.82 1.74
C TYR A 377 22.24 16.69 0.72
N ALA A 378 23.02 15.63 0.93
CA ALA A 378 23.02 14.45 0.08
C ALA A 378 22.86 13.16 0.87
N VAL A 379 22.11 12.21 0.32
CA VAL A 379 22.00 10.85 0.83
C VAL A 379 22.68 9.88 -0.13
N CYS A 380 23.52 9.02 0.40
CA CYS A 380 24.05 7.84 -0.30
C CYS A 380 23.97 6.62 0.62
N SER A 381 24.14 5.42 0.07
CA SER A 381 24.35 4.22 0.89
C SER A 381 25.71 3.59 0.61
N LEU A 382 26.35 3.12 1.67
CA LEU A 382 27.66 2.47 1.65
C LEU A 382 27.71 1.41 2.76
N PRO A 383 28.65 0.47 2.68
CA PRO A 383 28.94 -0.41 3.81
C PRO A 383 29.52 0.38 4.98
N SER A 384 29.29 -0.11 6.20
CA SER A 384 29.91 0.43 7.41
C SER A 384 31.44 0.33 7.37
N ALA A 385 32.13 1.09 8.22
CA ALA A 385 33.59 1.11 8.25
C ALA A 385 34.22 -0.26 8.60
N ASP A 386 33.48 -1.11 9.32
CA ASP A 386 33.87 -2.48 9.63
C ASP A 386 33.30 -3.52 8.65
N GLY A 387 32.60 -3.08 7.58
CA GLY A 387 32.11 -3.96 6.52
C GLY A 387 30.90 -4.83 6.89
N ARG A 388 30.28 -4.60 8.05
CA ARG A 388 29.25 -5.48 8.65
C ARG A 388 27.80 -5.01 8.51
N ALA A 389 27.57 -3.76 8.12
CA ALA A 389 26.23 -3.20 7.96
C ALA A 389 26.10 -2.42 6.65
N HIS A 390 24.94 -2.48 6.02
CA HIS A 390 24.58 -1.58 4.94
C HIS A 390 23.99 -0.29 5.53
N VAL A 391 24.59 0.87 5.23
CA VAL A 391 24.30 2.12 5.92
C VAL A 391 23.95 3.22 4.93
N GLY A 392 22.81 3.87 5.15
CA GLY A 392 22.47 5.15 4.55
C GLY A 392 23.14 6.29 5.30
N TYR A 393 23.85 7.16 4.58
CA TYR A 393 24.54 8.32 5.12
C TYR A 393 23.88 9.60 4.60
N LEU A 394 23.47 10.47 5.52
CA LEU A 394 23.08 11.85 5.21
C LEU A 394 24.28 12.76 5.45
N LEU A 395 24.73 13.40 4.38
CA LEU A 395 25.82 14.35 4.34
C LEU A 395 25.25 15.77 4.22
N GLY A 396 25.81 16.70 4.98
CA GLY A 396 25.61 18.13 4.79
C GLY A 396 26.93 18.85 4.49
N PRO A 397 26.90 20.18 4.33
CA PRO A 397 28.08 20.98 3.98
C PRO A 397 29.24 20.91 4.99
N ARG A 398 28.96 20.43 6.21
CA ARG A 398 29.91 20.29 7.33
C ARG A 398 30.30 18.85 7.64
N GLY A 399 29.86 17.87 6.85
CA GLY A 399 30.14 16.45 7.05
C GLY A 399 28.88 15.61 7.28
N ILE A 400 29.04 14.45 7.92
CA ILE A 400 27.93 13.52 8.16
C ILE A 400 26.99 14.10 9.22
N VAL A 401 25.71 14.19 8.88
CA VAL A 401 24.64 14.70 9.73
C VAL A 401 23.87 13.56 10.40
N HIS A 402 23.63 12.48 9.65
CA HIS A 402 22.85 11.35 10.13
C HIS A 402 23.27 10.05 9.44
N ARG A 403 22.96 8.91 10.08
CA ARG A 403 23.21 7.56 9.59
C ARG A 403 22.03 6.67 9.97
N GLN A 404 21.61 5.82 9.04
CA GLN A 404 20.63 4.77 9.28
C GLN A 404 21.22 3.46 8.77
N GLU A 405 21.40 2.46 9.63
CA GLU A 405 21.71 1.10 9.15
C GLU A 405 20.42 0.44 8.65
N GLN A 406 20.54 -0.46 7.67
CA GLN A 406 19.42 -1.25 7.15
C GLN A 406 18.73 -2.02 8.29
N LEU A 407 17.41 -2.13 8.25
CA LEU A 407 16.61 -2.77 9.30
C LEU A 407 16.44 -4.28 9.03
N HIS A 408 16.15 -4.63 7.79
CA HIS A 408 15.77 -5.99 7.41
C HIS A 408 16.94 -6.74 6.78
N THR A 409 16.93 -8.07 6.90
CA THR A 409 17.86 -8.92 6.17
C THR A 409 17.50 -8.94 4.68
N CYS A 410 18.49 -9.03 3.80
CA CYS A 410 18.27 -9.30 2.38
C CYS A 410 19.30 -10.29 1.83
N ALA A 411 18.88 -11.09 0.85
CA ALA A 411 19.70 -12.10 0.22
C ALA A 411 20.88 -11.49 -0.57
N ARG A 412 20.68 -10.32 -1.18
CA ARG A 412 21.72 -9.59 -1.95
C ARG A 412 22.98 -9.29 -1.14
N HIS A 413 22.83 -9.00 0.14
CA HIS A 413 23.92 -8.54 1.01
C HIS A 413 24.26 -9.53 2.13
N ALA A 414 23.61 -10.71 2.16
CA ALA A 414 23.76 -11.72 3.21
C ALA A 414 25.19 -12.26 3.39
N ALA A 415 26.05 -12.08 2.38
CA ALA A 415 27.45 -12.52 2.45
C ALA A 415 28.35 -11.63 3.34
N TRP A 416 27.91 -10.42 3.68
CA TRP A 416 28.73 -9.45 4.42
C TRP A 416 27.95 -8.62 5.45
N ALA A 417 26.66 -8.35 5.22
CA ALA A 417 25.83 -7.61 6.16
C ALA A 417 25.27 -8.56 7.23
N ASP A 418 25.74 -8.43 8.47
CA ASP A 418 25.27 -9.20 9.63
C ASP A 418 24.86 -8.31 10.82
N ARG A 419 24.95 -6.99 10.68
CA ARG A 419 24.45 -5.99 11.62
C ARG A 419 23.35 -5.13 10.98
N TYR A 420 22.28 -4.93 11.74
CA TYR A 420 21.07 -4.21 11.34
C TYR A 420 20.62 -3.26 12.44
N ALA A 421 19.88 -2.22 12.06
CA ALA A 421 19.26 -1.30 13.01
C ALA A 421 18.00 -1.89 13.65
N ASP A 422 17.73 -1.51 14.90
CA ASP A 422 16.53 -1.89 15.63
C ASP A 422 15.46 -0.77 15.69
N ALA A 423 15.67 0.32 14.95
CA ALA A 423 14.71 1.42 14.83
C ALA A 423 14.98 2.27 13.59
N VAL A 424 13.94 2.96 13.13
CA VAL A 424 14.08 4.10 12.21
C VAL A 424 14.34 5.36 13.02
N THR A 425 15.34 6.13 12.63
CA THR A 425 15.63 7.44 13.21
C THR A 425 15.52 8.55 12.17
N VAL A 426 15.26 9.77 12.65
CA VAL A 426 14.93 10.93 11.81
C VAL A 426 15.91 12.07 12.08
N ALA A 427 16.35 12.74 11.01
CA ALA A 427 17.19 13.92 11.08
C ALA A 427 16.36 15.19 10.85
N GLN A 428 16.50 16.18 11.74
CA GLN A 428 15.94 17.51 11.53
C GLN A 428 16.85 18.34 10.60
N LEU A 429 16.35 18.72 9.43
CA LEU A 429 17.01 19.61 8.49
C LEU A 429 16.27 20.95 8.37
N PRO A 430 16.87 21.98 7.73
CA PRO A 430 16.23 23.29 7.59
C PRO A 430 14.88 23.28 6.86
N PHE A 431 14.65 22.28 6.00
CA PHE A 431 13.44 22.15 5.19
C PHE A 431 12.47 21.05 5.67
N GLY A 432 12.85 20.26 6.67
CA GLY A 432 11.97 19.22 7.20
C GLY A 432 12.68 18.05 7.88
N ARG A 433 11.89 17.11 8.38
CA ARG A 433 12.33 15.89 9.05
C ARG A 433 12.56 14.76 8.04
N VAL A 434 13.80 14.31 7.91
CA VAL A 434 14.23 13.31 6.91
C VAL A 434 14.56 11.98 7.56
N ALA A 435 13.92 10.90 7.11
CA ALA A 435 14.36 9.53 7.34
C ALA A 435 15.10 8.98 6.12
N ILE A 436 15.90 7.93 6.32
CA ILE A 436 16.52 7.17 5.23
C ILE A 436 15.95 5.76 5.27
N VAL A 437 15.46 5.25 4.13
CA VAL A 437 15.09 3.83 3.99
C VAL A 437 16.10 3.20 3.05
N VAL A 438 16.89 2.25 3.58
CA VAL A 438 18.14 1.79 2.96
C VAL A 438 17.90 0.52 2.15
N GLY A 439 18.23 0.56 0.85
CA GLY A 439 18.27 -0.63 0.01
C GLY A 439 16.93 -1.38 -0.01
N ASP A 440 16.98 -2.62 0.44
CA ASP A 440 15.84 -3.54 0.44
C ASP A 440 14.88 -3.29 1.61
N ASP A 441 15.11 -2.32 2.50
CA ASP A 441 14.05 -1.90 3.44
C ASP A 441 12.80 -1.36 2.71
N THR A 442 12.95 -0.99 1.44
CA THR A 442 11.89 -0.41 0.60
C THR A 442 10.70 -1.34 0.35
N ILE A 443 10.92 -2.65 0.33
CA ILE A 443 9.84 -3.62 0.05
C ILE A 443 8.90 -3.82 1.25
N TYR A 444 9.31 -3.36 2.45
CA TYR A 444 8.54 -3.50 3.68
C TYR A 444 7.72 -2.22 3.94
N PRO A 445 6.38 -2.24 3.80
CA PRO A 445 5.53 -1.10 4.19
C PRO A 445 5.77 -0.66 5.63
N GLU A 446 6.08 -1.61 6.50
CA GLU A 446 6.37 -1.35 7.91
C GLU A 446 7.53 -0.37 8.10
N ALA A 447 8.54 -0.35 7.22
CA ALA A 447 9.67 0.58 7.32
C ALA A 447 9.22 2.05 7.13
N PHE A 448 8.32 2.30 6.19
CA PHE A 448 7.76 3.64 5.95
C PHE A 448 6.76 4.04 7.04
N ARG A 449 5.98 3.07 7.54
CA ARG A 449 5.10 3.31 8.68
C ARG A 449 5.90 3.68 9.93
N LEU A 450 7.01 3.00 10.20
CA LEU A 450 7.92 3.36 11.29
C LEU A 450 8.55 4.74 11.09
N ALA A 451 8.95 5.08 9.87
CA ALA A 451 9.50 6.40 9.55
C ALA A 451 8.49 7.53 9.85
N VAL A 452 7.24 7.38 9.43
CA VAL A 452 6.20 8.41 9.66
C VAL A 452 5.82 8.51 11.15
N LEU A 453 5.82 7.38 11.88
CA LEU A 453 5.60 7.36 13.33
C LEU A 453 6.78 7.96 14.11
N ALA A 454 8.00 7.88 13.57
CA ALA A 454 9.17 8.60 14.07
C ALA A 454 9.17 10.09 13.69
N GLY A 455 8.15 10.58 12.98
CA GLY A 455 7.96 11.98 12.63
C GLY A 455 8.53 12.39 11.27
N ALA A 456 8.94 11.45 10.40
CA ALA A 456 9.43 11.80 9.08
C ALA A 456 8.37 12.54 8.23
N GLU A 457 8.83 13.53 7.47
CA GLU A 457 8.06 14.26 6.44
C GLU A 457 8.58 13.94 5.04
N ILE A 458 9.84 13.51 4.98
CA ILE A 458 10.59 13.16 3.79
C ILE A 458 11.31 11.83 4.04
N VAL A 459 11.28 10.93 3.07
CA VAL A 459 12.08 9.72 3.07
C VAL A 459 13.02 9.73 1.87
N ALA A 460 14.32 9.68 2.14
CA ALA A 460 15.34 9.48 1.13
C ALA A 460 15.61 7.98 0.95
N VAL A 461 15.57 7.52 -0.30
CA VAL A 461 15.59 6.08 -0.62
C VAL A 461 16.73 5.77 -1.61
N PRO A 462 17.94 5.46 -1.12
CA PRO A 462 18.97 4.82 -1.94
C PRO A 462 18.65 3.32 -2.08
N PHE A 463 18.20 2.87 -3.25
CA PHE A 463 17.76 1.47 -3.47
C PHE A 463 18.15 0.90 -4.84
N THR A 464 17.99 -0.41 -5.01
CA THR A 464 18.10 -1.09 -6.31
C THR A 464 16.86 -1.97 -6.49
N PRO A 465 15.93 -1.62 -7.40
CA PRO A 465 14.72 -2.42 -7.58
C PRO A 465 15.06 -3.81 -8.11
N CYS A 466 14.43 -4.85 -7.57
CA CYS A 466 14.49 -6.21 -8.14
C CYS A 466 13.29 -6.53 -9.02
N GLU A 467 12.16 -5.85 -8.79
CA GLU A 467 10.91 -6.03 -9.52
C GLU A 467 10.32 -4.67 -9.92
N GLU A 468 9.57 -4.62 -11.03
CA GLU A 468 9.03 -3.38 -11.57
C GLU A 468 8.06 -2.68 -10.62
N TRP A 469 7.23 -3.48 -9.91
CA TRP A 469 6.23 -2.98 -8.97
C TRP A 469 6.85 -2.13 -7.85
N GLU A 470 8.11 -2.37 -7.47
CA GLU A 470 8.75 -1.65 -6.36
C GLU A 470 8.78 -0.13 -6.61
N LEU A 471 9.06 0.29 -7.86
CA LEU A 471 9.07 1.70 -8.24
C LEU A 471 7.70 2.19 -8.76
N SER A 472 6.96 1.35 -9.49
CA SER A 472 5.71 1.78 -10.15
C SER A 472 4.48 1.76 -9.24
N LEU A 473 4.48 0.92 -8.18
CA LEU A 473 3.38 0.74 -7.24
C LEU A 473 3.83 0.93 -5.78
N GLY A 474 4.94 0.31 -5.40
CA GLY A 474 5.47 0.28 -4.04
C GLY A 474 5.74 1.68 -3.49
N LEU A 475 6.76 2.36 -4.01
CA LEU A 475 7.13 3.72 -3.54
C LEU A 475 5.97 4.74 -3.65
N PRO A 476 5.15 4.76 -4.72
CA PRO A 476 3.94 5.57 -4.77
C PRO A 476 2.96 5.27 -3.63
N GLU A 477 2.71 4.00 -3.32
CA GLU A 477 1.84 3.64 -2.20
C GLU A 477 2.45 4.08 -0.87
N ARG A 478 3.76 3.91 -0.66
CA ARG A 478 4.42 4.36 0.58
C ARG A 478 4.26 5.85 0.81
N ALA A 479 4.35 6.65 -0.25
CA ALA A 479 4.10 8.08 -0.20
C ALA A 479 2.62 8.38 0.10
N ALA A 480 1.69 7.69 -0.58
CA ALA A 480 0.25 7.88 -0.45
C ALA A 480 -0.28 7.51 0.95
N GLU A 481 -0.02 6.27 1.39
CA GLU A 481 -0.57 5.66 2.62
C GLU A 481 0.03 6.26 3.91
N ASN A 482 1.19 6.92 3.81
CA ASN A 482 1.87 7.54 4.95
C ASN A 482 1.95 9.08 4.88
N ARG A 483 1.53 9.71 3.77
CA ARG A 483 1.69 11.16 3.57
C ARG A 483 3.15 11.60 3.68
N LEU A 484 4.01 10.94 2.92
CA LEU A 484 5.44 11.23 2.89
C LEU A 484 5.87 11.76 1.52
N ASN A 485 6.77 12.73 1.52
CA ASN A 485 7.55 13.02 0.33
C ASN A 485 8.63 11.94 0.20
N VAL A 486 8.77 11.30 -0.96
CA VAL A 486 9.76 10.24 -1.17
C VAL A 486 10.72 10.65 -2.28
N VAL A 487 12.01 10.63 -2.00
CA VAL A 487 13.06 10.92 -2.98
C VAL A 487 13.88 9.66 -3.16
N ALA A 488 13.59 8.92 -4.23
CA ALA A 488 14.15 7.61 -4.47
C ALA A 488 15.14 7.63 -5.63
N ALA A 489 16.35 7.16 -5.37
CA ALA A 489 17.40 6.99 -6.36
C ALA A 489 17.82 5.53 -6.41
N GLY A 490 17.83 4.98 -7.61
CA GLY A 490 18.29 3.64 -7.89
C GLY A 490 19.02 3.56 -9.22
N ARG A 491 19.27 2.32 -9.65
CA ARG A 491 19.83 2.03 -10.96
C ARG A 491 18.71 1.52 -11.86
N PRO A 492 18.64 1.98 -13.12
CA PRO A 492 17.62 1.48 -14.03
C PRO A 492 17.90 0.01 -14.37
N ALA A 493 16.87 -0.83 -14.37
CA ALA A 493 17.00 -2.27 -14.66
C ALA A 493 17.47 -2.55 -16.11
N HIS A 494 17.26 -1.59 -17.01
CA HIS A 494 17.71 -1.61 -18.40
C HIS A 494 18.10 -0.19 -18.85
N PRO A 495 18.96 -0.02 -19.87
CA PRO A 495 19.34 1.30 -20.38
C PRO A 495 18.12 2.13 -20.78
N GLY A 496 18.01 3.36 -20.26
CA GLY A 496 16.89 4.27 -20.51
C GLY A 496 15.63 4.00 -19.69
N GLY A 497 15.61 2.95 -18.85
CA GLY A 497 14.55 2.71 -17.88
C GLY A 497 14.57 3.74 -16.73
N PRO A 498 13.52 3.77 -15.90
CA PRO A 498 13.46 4.68 -14.77
C PRO A 498 14.51 4.29 -13.72
N ALA A 499 15.30 5.28 -13.31
CA ALA A 499 16.38 5.14 -12.33
C ALA A 499 15.96 5.59 -10.93
N GLY A 500 14.69 5.92 -10.73
CA GLY A 500 14.17 6.47 -9.48
C GLY A 500 13.03 7.45 -9.74
N ALA A 501 12.60 8.15 -8.69
CA ALA A 501 11.57 9.17 -8.79
C ALA A 501 11.61 10.13 -7.59
N VAL A 502 11.12 11.35 -7.82
CA VAL A 502 10.66 12.24 -6.75
C VAL A 502 9.15 12.10 -6.67
N LEU A 503 8.64 11.70 -5.51
CA LEU A 503 7.22 11.56 -5.21
C LEU A 503 6.87 12.66 -4.20
N SER A 504 6.27 13.73 -4.71
CA SER A 504 5.89 14.91 -3.95
C SER A 504 4.45 14.79 -3.47
N LEU A 505 4.16 15.31 -2.28
CA LEU A 505 2.78 15.38 -1.82
C LEU A 505 2.01 16.42 -2.63
N PRO A 506 0.82 16.08 -3.18
CA PRO A 506 0.00 17.05 -3.90
C PRO A 506 -0.53 18.09 -2.92
N ALA A 507 -0.66 19.34 -3.39
CA ALA A 507 -1.34 20.40 -2.64
C ALA A 507 -2.82 20.05 -2.41
N ASP A 508 -3.41 19.35 -3.36
CA ASP A 508 -4.82 18.96 -3.40
C ASP A 508 -5.01 17.62 -2.68
N PHE A 509 -4.83 17.62 -1.36
CA PHE A 509 -5.09 16.46 -0.53
C PHE A 509 -6.38 16.61 0.26
N THR A 510 -7.11 15.51 0.37
CA THR A 510 -8.39 15.36 1.08
C THR A 510 -9.53 15.91 0.28
N LEU A 511 -10.68 15.24 0.39
CA LEU A 511 -11.93 15.89 0.07
C LEU A 511 -12.13 17.02 1.09
N TRP A 512 -12.92 18.05 0.81
CA TRP A 512 -13.20 19.18 1.72
C TRP A 512 -12.15 20.31 1.79
N THR A 513 -11.01 20.20 1.11
CA THR A 513 -10.11 21.35 0.90
C THR A 513 -10.33 21.96 -0.48
N PRO A 514 -10.04 23.25 -0.69
CA PRO A 514 -9.93 23.80 -2.03
C PRO A 514 -8.84 23.06 -2.83
N TRP A 515 -9.05 22.85 -4.12
CA TRP A 515 -8.03 22.31 -5.03
C TRP A 515 -7.98 23.07 -6.35
N ASP A 516 -6.87 22.92 -7.06
CA ASP A 516 -6.65 23.52 -8.37
C ASP A 516 -7.05 22.56 -9.51
N GLY A 517 -7.86 23.05 -10.45
CA GLY A 517 -8.22 22.29 -11.66
C GLY A 517 -9.38 21.29 -11.47
N PRO A 518 -9.63 20.42 -12.49
CA PRO A 518 -10.73 19.48 -12.43
C PRO A 518 -10.42 18.34 -11.46
N PHE A 519 -11.42 17.92 -10.68
CA PHE A 519 -11.30 16.73 -9.85
C PHE A 519 -11.02 15.50 -10.72
N THR A 520 -9.93 14.79 -10.43
CA THR A 520 -9.44 13.66 -11.24
C THR A 520 -9.87 12.30 -10.68
N GLY A 521 -10.53 12.29 -9.53
CA GLY A 521 -10.89 11.07 -8.81
C GLY A 521 -9.74 10.40 -8.06
N ARG A 522 -8.50 10.91 -8.15
CA ARG A 522 -7.38 10.47 -7.31
C ARG A 522 -7.43 11.23 -5.99
N ILE A 523 -7.32 10.51 -4.88
CA ILE A 523 -7.43 11.10 -3.54
C ILE A 523 -6.08 11.14 -2.84
N SER A 524 -5.30 10.06 -2.93
CA SER A 524 -4.09 9.88 -2.13
C SER A 524 -2.79 9.75 -2.93
N HIS A 525 -2.88 9.65 -4.25
CA HIS A 525 -1.74 9.47 -5.15
C HIS A 525 -0.76 10.67 -5.13
N PRO A 526 0.58 10.44 -5.07
CA PRO A 526 1.58 11.51 -5.09
C PRO A 526 1.77 12.14 -6.48
N ASP A 527 2.34 13.34 -6.53
CA ASP A 527 2.89 13.92 -7.75
C ASP A 527 4.23 13.24 -8.08
N ILE A 528 4.28 12.47 -9.17
CA ILE A 528 5.47 11.66 -9.50
C ILE A 528 6.28 12.32 -10.62
N THR A 529 7.54 12.63 -10.33
CA THR A 529 8.55 12.99 -11.34
C THR A 529 9.55 11.84 -11.47
N VAL A 530 9.43 11.06 -12.55
CA VAL A 530 10.29 9.91 -12.82
C VAL A 530 11.68 10.36 -13.27
N ALA A 531 12.72 9.75 -12.71
CA ALA A 531 14.11 10.02 -13.09
C ALA A 531 14.53 9.14 -14.27
N THR A 532 14.76 9.75 -15.44
CA THR A 532 15.19 9.07 -16.67
C THR A 532 16.57 9.53 -17.15
N GLY A 533 17.15 10.56 -16.53
CA GLY A 533 18.44 11.14 -16.87
C GLY A 533 19.48 11.04 -15.75
N PRO A 534 20.68 11.61 -15.95
CA PRO A 534 21.76 11.61 -14.95
C PRO A 534 21.42 12.41 -13.69
N ALA A 535 20.49 13.37 -13.81
CA ALA A 535 19.92 14.10 -12.70
C ALA A 535 18.47 14.47 -13.03
N THR A 536 17.58 14.37 -12.05
CA THR A 536 16.18 14.77 -12.17
C THR A 536 15.79 15.56 -10.93
N THR A 537 15.33 16.79 -11.12
CA THR A 537 14.95 17.70 -10.03
C THR A 537 13.46 17.88 -10.03
N ALA A 538 12.86 17.82 -8.85
CA ALA A 538 11.47 18.21 -8.65
C ALA A 538 11.31 18.83 -7.26
N GLU A 539 10.21 19.54 -7.10
CA GLU A 539 9.84 20.10 -5.82
C GLU A 539 9.15 19.05 -4.94
N ILE A 540 9.50 19.03 -3.67
CA ILE A 540 8.78 18.34 -2.60
C ILE A 540 8.14 19.36 -1.66
N ARG A 541 7.10 18.94 -0.93
CA ARG A 541 6.31 19.80 -0.02
C ARG A 541 6.28 19.20 1.39
N PRO A 542 7.37 19.33 2.16
CA PRO A 542 7.49 18.72 3.49
C PRO A 542 6.35 19.09 4.45
N ALA A 543 5.93 20.37 4.46
CA ALA A 543 4.86 20.84 5.33
C ALA A 543 3.53 20.08 5.16
N LEU A 544 3.24 19.56 3.96
CA LEU A 544 2.00 18.84 3.67
C LEU A 544 1.92 17.47 4.36
N ALA A 545 3.04 16.92 4.85
CA ALA A 545 3.05 15.67 5.62
C ALA A 545 2.38 15.80 6.99
N ALA A 546 2.14 17.03 7.46
CA ALA A 546 1.40 17.31 8.69
C ALA A 546 -0.11 17.06 8.55
N ASN A 547 -0.68 17.15 7.34
CA ASN A 547 -2.07 16.78 7.09
C ASN A 547 -2.15 15.34 6.62
N ARG A 548 -2.86 14.49 7.38
CA ARG A 548 -3.09 13.08 7.05
C ARG A 548 -4.57 12.71 6.93
N GLN A 549 -5.46 13.70 6.97
CA GLN A 549 -6.90 13.51 7.05
C GLN A 549 -7.57 13.21 5.70
N VAL A 550 -7.42 12.01 5.12
CA VAL A 550 -7.98 11.69 3.78
C VAL A 550 -9.49 11.93 3.62
N SER A 551 -10.25 11.84 4.70
CA SER A 551 -11.67 12.18 4.77
C SER A 551 -12.01 12.68 6.18
N ARG A 552 -13.24 13.18 6.40
CA ARG A 552 -13.67 13.82 7.65
C ARG A 552 -13.50 12.91 8.88
N GLY A 553 -12.39 13.01 9.60
CA GLY A 553 -12.05 12.18 10.77
C GLY A 553 -11.30 10.89 10.42
N THR A 554 -10.85 10.72 9.18
CA THR A 554 -10.07 9.57 8.71
C THR A 554 -8.62 10.02 8.56
N ASP A 555 -7.75 9.62 9.47
CA ASP A 555 -6.31 9.86 9.36
C ASP A 555 -5.59 8.65 8.75
N LEU A 556 -4.78 8.83 7.71
CA LEU A 556 -4.05 7.74 7.05
C LEU A 556 -2.98 7.08 7.92
N VAL A 557 -2.56 7.74 8.99
CA VAL A 557 -1.64 7.18 9.98
C VAL A 557 -2.43 6.80 11.21
N ASP A 558 -3.11 7.74 11.86
CA ASP A 558 -3.77 7.53 13.16
C ASP A 558 -5.05 6.70 13.08
N GLY A 559 -5.68 6.65 11.90
CA GLY A 559 -6.86 5.85 11.61
C GLY A 559 -6.55 4.39 11.27
N ARG A 560 -5.27 3.99 11.27
CA ARG A 560 -4.87 2.59 11.13
C ARG A 560 -5.50 1.73 12.24
N PRO A 561 -5.73 0.42 12.01
CA PRO A 561 -6.33 -0.46 13.00
C PRO A 561 -5.28 -0.93 14.02
N TRP A 562 -4.64 0.02 14.73
CA TRP A 562 -3.46 -0.25 15.55
C TRP A 562 -3.72 -1.28 16.65
N GLN A 563 -4.93 -1.35 17.21
CA GLN A 563 -5.32 -2.37 18.20
C GLN A 563 -5.22 -3.80 17.64
N LEU A 564 -5.47 -3.95 16.34
CA LEU A 564 -5.49 -5.23 15.63
C LEU A 564 -4.18 -5.49 14.86
N ALA A 565 -3.36 -4.45 14.65
CA ALA A 565 -2.07 -4.55 13.99
C ALA A 565 -1.01 -5.33 14.81
N GLY A 566 -1.31 -5.76 16.04
CA GLY A 566 -0.42 -6.60 16.86
C GLY A 566 0.01 -7.91 16.18
N VAL A 567 -0.78 -8.42 15.22
CA VAL A 567 -0.39 -9.56 14.37
C VAL A 567 0.89 -9.30 13.57
N LEU A 568 1.19 -8.05 13.23
CA LEU A 568 2.40 -7.69 12.50
C LEU A 568 3.64 -7.87 13.36
N SER A 569 3.52 -7.66 14.67
CA SER A 569 4.60 -7.78 15.65
C SER A 569 4.79 -9.20 16.17
N ALA A 570 3.86 -10.11 15.87
CA ALA A 570 4.02 -11.52 16.17
C ALA A 570 5.04 -12.15 15.21
N ALA A 571 5.87 -13.07 15.72
CA ALA A 571 6.71 -13.90 14.86
C ALA A 571 5.81 -14.65 13.87
N THR A 572 6.17 -14.63 12.57
CA THR A 572 5.44 -15.36 11.54
C THR A 572 5.41 -16.84 11.94
N PRO A 573 4.24 -17.45 12.18
CA PRO A 573 4.18 -18.88 12.45
C PRO A 573 4.75 -19.61 11.22
N PRO A 574 5.54 -20.70 11.41
CA PRO A 574 6.07 -21.43 10.27
C PRO A 574 4.92 -21.84 9.36
N LEU A 575 4.98 -21.43 8.09
CA LEU A 575 4.07 -21.92 7.06
C LEU A 575 4.24 -23.44 7.03
N HIS A 576 3.29 -24.18 7.61
CA HIS A 576 3.35 -25.63 7.63
C HIS A 576 3.47 -26.12 6.19
N ARG A 577 4.60 -26.75 5.87
CA ARG A 577 4.74 -27.61 4.69
C ARG A 577 3.99 -28.89 5.03
N THR A 578 2.76 -29.03 4.54
CA THR A 578 2.12 -30.33 4.39
C THR A 578 2.40 -30.84 3.00
#